data_AF-A0A942A1D8-F1
#
_entry.id   AF-A0A942A1D8-F1
#
_cell.length_a   1.000
_cell.length_b   1.000
_cell.length_c   1.000
_cell.angle_alpha   90.00
_cell.angle_beta   90.00
_cell.angle_gamma   90.00
#
_symmetry.space_group_name_H-M   'P 1'
#
loop_
_entity.id
_entity.type
_entity.pdbx_description
1 polymer ?
#
loop_
_entity_poly.entity_id
_entity_poly.type
_entity_poly.pdbx_seq_one_letter_code
_entity_poly.pdbx_strand_id
1 'polypeptide(L)'
;LRALEGVGADPIMVVPVQSVLLEPVNLFQTKDYGEYLMIRAANMKLTVDKKTMTIVNISGGGCPDVPFLAQEMVRKPLLEAPSPRAIGHTLCGYALQLAYEEMKRQCSPS
;
A
#
# COMPACT_ATOMS: atom_id res chain seq x y z
N LEU A 1 -14.78 -8.17 7.76
CA LEU A 1 -14.69 -6.69 7.87
C LEU A 1 -15.24 -5.99 6.65
N ARG A 2 -14.64 -6.05 5.44
CA ARG A 2 -15.20 -5.33 4.26
C ARG A 2 -16.70 -5.58 4.00
N ALA A 3 -17.15 -6.83 4.09
CA ALA A 3 -18.56 -7.18 3.94
C ALA A 3 -19.46 -6.61 5.06
N LEU A 4 -18.92 -6.43 6.27
CA LEU A 4 -19.63 -5.81 7.40
C LEU A 4 -19.62 -4.27 7.28
N GLU A 5 -18.46 -3.69 6.93
CA GLU A 5 -18.29 -2.25 6.64
C GLU A 5 -19.26 -1.79 5.54
N GLY A 6 -19.43 -2.60 4.48
CA GLY A 6 -20.35 -2.30 3.38
C GLY A 6 -21.83 -2.25 3.77
N VAL A 7 -22.21 -2.81 4.93
CA VAL A 7 -23.58 -2.76 5.47
C VAL A 7 -23.67 -1.95 6.77
N GLY A 8 -22.61 -1.23 7.14
CA GLY A 8 -22.55 -0.43 8.37
C GLY A 8 -22.61 -1.26 9.65
N ALA A 9 -22.17 -2.53 9.61
CA ALA A 9 -22.15 -3.42 10.75
C ALA A 9 -20.75 -3.49 11.38
N ASP A 10 -20.70 -3.50 12.71
CA ASP A 10 -19.48 -3.70 13.46
C ASP A 10 -19.24 -5.19 13.74
N PRO A 11 -17.98 -5.67 13.70
CA PRO A 11 -17.67 -7.03 14.12
C PRO A 11 -17.93 -7.19 15.63
N ILE A 12 -18.63 -8.26 16.00
CA ILE A 12 -18.91 -8.60 17.42
C ILE A 12 -17.60 -8.84 18.19
N MET A 13 -16.60 -9.43 17.54
CA MET A 13 -15.30 -9.71 18.13
C MET A 13 -14.22 -9.80 17.05
N VAL A 14 -13.07 -9.17 17.29
CA VAL A 14 -11.86 -9.31 16.45
C VAL A 14 -10.74 -9.79 17.36
N VAL A 15 -10.18 -10.97 17.06
CA VAL A 15 -9.07 -11.53 17.83
C VAL A 15 -7.82 -11.53 16.93
N PRO A 16 -6.80 -10.69 17.20
CA PRO A 16 -5.57 -10.72 16.45
C PRO A 16 -4.81 -12.00 16.77
N VAL A 17 -4.34 -12.72 15.75
CA VAL A 17 -3.38 -13.82 15.94
C VAL A 17 -2.02 -13.19 16.22
N GLN A 18 -1.72 -12.95 17.49
CA GLN A 18 -0.41 -12.50 17.94
C GLN A 18 0.56 -13.71 17.90
N SER A 19 1.09 -14.05 16.73
CA SER A 19 2.22 -14.97 16.65
C SER A 19 3.53 -14.21 16.83
N VAL A 20 4.43 -14.74 17.65
CA VAL A 20 5.77 -14.19 17.96
C VAL A 20 6.64 -14.03 16.68
N LEU A 21 6.24 -14.64 15.57
CA LEU A 21 6.87 -14.49 14.24
C LEU A 21 6.60 -13.14 13.56
N LEU A 22 5.78 -12.26 14.16
CA LEU A 22 5.44 -10.91 13.70
C LEU A 22 6.26 -9.80 14.36
N GLU A 23 7.43 -10.09 14.95
CA GLU A 23 8.38 -9.01 15.21
C GLU A 23 8.64 -8.26 13.90
N PRO A 24 8.67 -6.92 13.89
CA PRO A 24 8.74 -6.14 12.66
C PRO A 24 10.11 -6.34 12.00
N VAL A 25 10.23 -7.41 11.22
CA VAL A 25 11.31 -7.59 10.25
C VAL A 25 11.14 -6.47 9.25
N ASN A 26 11.97 -5.43 9.37
CA ASN A 26 11.94 -4.15 8.66
C ASN A 26 10.89 -4.09 7.53
N LEU A 27 9.62 -3.91 7.92
CA LEU A 27 8.48 -4.11 7.03
C LEU A 27 8.58 -3.19 5.83
N PHE A 28 9.13 -2.01 6.08
CA PHE A 28 9.36 -0.96 5.10
C PHE A 28 10.85 -0.87 4.73
N GLN A 29 11.10 -0.77 3.44
CA GLN A 29 12.38 -0.32 2.91
C GLN A 29 12.12 0.91 2.05
N THR A 30 12.68 2.05 2.47
CA THR A 30 12.66 3.29 1.68
C THR A 30 13.90 3.33 0.78
N LYS A 31 13.71 3.72 -0.47
CA LYS A 31 14.81 4.01 -1.39
C LYS A 31 14.57 5.32 -2.12
N ASP A 32 15.56 6.20 -2.00
CA ASP A 32 15.59 7.48 -2.68
C ASP A 32 16.34 7.35 -4.02
N TYR A 33 15.72 7.81 -5.11
CA TYR A 33 16.28 7.84 -6.46
C TYR A 33 16.49 9.27 -6.98
N GLY A 34 16.61 10.26 -6.09
CA GLY A 34 16.70 11.67 -6.43
C GLY A 34 15.32 12.29 -6.61
N GLU A 35 14.81 12.34 -7.85
CA GLU A 35 13.48 12.89 -8.14
C GLU A 35 12.33 11.98 -7.70
N TYR A 36 12.63 10.71 -7.43
CA TYR A 36 11.64 9.70 -7.08
C TYR A 36 11.90 9.11 -5.69
N LEU A 37 10.82 8.79 -4.98
CA LEU A 37 10.86 8.08 -3.70
C LEU A 37 10.13 6.75 -3.86
N MET A 38 10.77 5.65 -3.46
CA MET A 38 10.17 4.33 -3.44
C MET A 38 10.04 3.81 -2.02
N ILE A 39 8.86 3.29 -1.69
CA ILE A 39 8.61 2.58 -0.45
C ILE A 39 8.23 1.16 -0.79
N ARG A 40 8.99 0.22 -0.23
CA ARG A 40 8.73 -1.21 -0.35
C ARG A 40 8.11 -1.71 0.95
N ALA A 41 7.02 -2.45 0.84
CA ALA A 41 6.43 -3.23 1.92
C ALA A 41 6.36 -4.71 1.50
N ALA A 42 7.03 -5.60 2.24
CA ALA A 42 7.25 -6.99 1.82
C ALA A 42 7.84 -7.07 0.39
N ASN A 43 7.09 -7.61 -0.58
CA ASN A 43 7.52 -7.66 -1.99
C ASN A 43 6.92 -6.56 -2.87
N MET A 44 6.04 -5.72 -2.32
CA MET A 44 5.39 -4.63 -3.05
C MET A 44 6.18 -3.34 -2.95
N LYS A 45 6.21 -2.56 -4.02
CA LYS A 45 6.96 -1.31 -4.16
C LYS A 45 6.04 -0.26 -4.76
N LEU A 46 5.93 0.88 -4.09
CA LEU A 46 5.24 2.07 -4.57
C LEU A 46 6.28 3.17 -4.79
N THR A 47 6.35 3.72 -5.99
CA THR A 47 7.26 4.81 -6.32
C THR A 47 6.47 6.04 -6.74
N VAL A 48 6.83 7.20 -6.19
CA VAL A 48 6.25 8.50 -6.55
C VAL A 48 7.32 9.46 -7.06
N ASP A 49 6.93 10.35 -7.95
CA ASP A 49 7.66 11.59 -8.25
C ASP A 49 7.46 12.57 -7.09
N LYS A 50 8.55 13.07 -6.50
CA LYS A 50 8.49 13.89 -5.28
C LYS A 50 7.97 15.31 -5.51
N LYS A 51 8.03 15.82 -6.75
CA LYS A 51 7.59 17.18 -7.09
C LYS A 51 6.08 17.21 -7.31
N THR A 52 5.59 16.25 -8.09
CA THR A 52 4.19 16.18 -8.52
C THR A 52 3.34 15.27 -7.63
N MET A 53 3.98 14.45 -6.79
CA MET A 53 3.33 13.40 -6.00
C MET A 53 2.60 12.36 -6.87
N THR A 54 2.97 12.24 -8.14
CA THR A 54 2.39 11.27 -9.08
C THR A 54 2.98 9.88 -8.83
N ILE A 55 2.14 8.85 -8.80
CA ILE A 55 2.60 7.46 -8.75
C ILE A 55 3.21 7.09 -10.11
N VAL A 56 4.52 6.85 -10.14
CA VAL A 56 5.25 6.55 -11.38
C VAL A 56 5.49 5.05 -11.57
N ASN A 57 5.44 4.27 -10.49
CA ASN A 57 5.59 2.82 -10.58
C ASN A 57 4.91 2.11 -9.40
N ILE A 58 4.26 1.00 -9.73
CA ILE A 58 3.90 -0.05 -8.77
C ILE A 58 4.50 -1.35 -9.29
N SER A 59 5.27 -2.02 -8.45
CA SER A 59 5.87 -3.31 -8.80
C SER A 59 5.93 -4.25 -7.61
N GLY A 60 6.00 -5.54 -7.89
CA GLY A 60 5.98 -6.62 -6.93
C GLY A 60 5.69 -7.93 -7.65
N GLY A 61 5.41 -9.00 -6.92
CA GLY A 61 5.17 -10.28 -7.57
C GLY A 61 4.59 -11.33 -6.64
N GLY A 62 4.06 -12.39 -7.25
CA GLY A 62 3.47 -13.54 -6.56
C GLY A 62 1.96 -13.51 -6.39
N CYS A 63 1.29 -12.41 -6.78
CA CYS A 63 -0.17 -12.28 -6.67
C CYS A 63 -0.82 -11.84 -7.99
N PRO A 64 -2.04 -12.33 -8.29
CA PRO A 64 -2.78 -11.94 -9.50
C PRO A 64 -3.19 -10.46 -9.52
N ASP A 65 -3.28 -9.79 -8.37
CA ASP A 65 -3.71 -8.38 -8.30
C ASP A 65 -2.67 -7.38 -8.81
N VAL A 66 -1.38 -7.74 -8.87
CA VAL A 66 -0.30 -6.76 -9.11
C VAL A 66 -0.48 -6.00 -10.43
N PRO A 67 -0.76 -6.65 -11.57
CA PRO A 67 -1.00 -5.94 -12.83
C PRO A 67 -2.21 -4.99 -12.75
N PHE A 68 -3.29 -5.43 -12.12
CA PHE A 68 -4.51 -4.63 -11.96
C PHE A 68 -4.27 -3.40 -11.06
N LEU A 69 -3.63 -3.60 -9.90
CA LEU A 69 -3.25 -2.49 -8.99
C LEU A 69 -2.35 -1.47 -9.69
N ALA A 70 -1.37 -1.94 -10.47
CA ALA A 70 -0.49 -1.05 -11.23
C ALA A 70 -1.26 -0.25 -12.28
N GLN A 71 -2.14 -0.90 -13.05
CA GLN A 71 -2.99 -0.23 -14.04
C GLN A 71 -3.87 0.86 -13.41
N GLU A 72 -4.50 0.55 -12.27
CA GLU A 72 -5.48 1.44 -11.64
C GLU A 72 -4.86 2.62 -10.88
N MET A 73 -3.56 2.60 -10.60
CA MET A 73 -2.93 3.60 -9.74
C MET A 73 -1.78 4.36 -10.39
N VAL A 74 -1.03 3.76 -11.32
CA VAL A 74 0.10 4.45 -11.97
C VAL A 74 -0.41 5.61 -12.83
N ARG A 75 0.36 6.72 -12.86
CA ARG A 75 0.02 8.03 -13.43
C ARG A 75 -1.06 8.83 -12.71
N LYS A 76 -1.57 8.35 -11.56
CA LYS A 76 -2.48 9.14 -10.72
C LYS A 76 -1.71 9.88 -9.62
N PRO A 77 -2.14 11.08 -9.21
CA PRO A 77 -1.65 11.71 -8.00
C PRO A 77 -1.87 10.80 -6.79
N LEU A 78 -0.92 10.74 -5.84
CA LEU A 78 -0.98 9.85 -4.68
C LEU A 78 -2.28 9.99 -3.89
N LEU A 79 -2.81 11.22 -3.76
CA LEU A 79 -4.04 11.49 -3.01
C LEU A 79 -5.33 11.20 -3.78
N GLU A 80 -5.25 11.09 -5.11
CA GLU A 80 -6.40 10.80 -5.99
C GLU A 80 -6.45 9.33 -6.43
N ALA A 81 -5.33 8.61 -6.30
CA ALA A 81 -5.27 7.20 -6.59
C ALA A 81 -6.18 6.39 -5.65
N PRO A 82 -6.83 5.31 -6.14
CA PRO A 82 -7.61 4.44 -5.27
C PRO A 82 -6.71 3.80 -4.21
N SER A 83 -7.24 3.59 -3.02
CA SER A 83 -6.55 2.83 -1.98
C SER A 83 -6.30 1.38 -2.47
N PRO A 84 -5.07 0.86 -2.38
CA PRO A 84 -4.78 -0.55 -2.67
C PRO A 84 -5.69 -1.52 -1.91
N ARG A 85 -6.06 -1.19 -0.66
CA ARG A 85 -7.00 -1.99 0.13
C ARG A 85 -8.43 -1.95 -0.45
N ALA A 86 -8.84 -0.89 -1.14
CA ALA A 86 -10.17 -0.82 -1.73
C ALA A 86 -10.29 -1.74 -2.96
N ILE A 87 -9.24 -1.80 -3.80
CA ILE A 87 -9.26 -2.48 -5.10
C ILE A 87 -8.51 -3.82 -5.14
N GLY A 88 -7.67 -4.12 -4.15
CA GLY A 88 -6.91 -5.37 -4.04
C GLY A 88 -7.59 -6.40 -3.15
N HIS A 89 -7.40 -7.68 -3.48
CA HIS A 89 -8.00 -8.85 -2.81
C HIS A 89 -6.98 -9.84 -2.24
N THR A 90 -5.70 -9.60 -2.48
CA THR A 90 -4.58 -10.46 -2.06
C THR A 90 -3.73 -9.78 -0.98
N LEU A 91 -2.84 -10.55 -0.35
CA LEU A 91 -1.85 -10.01 0.59
C LEU A 91 -0.91 -8.98 -0.08
N CYS A 92 -0.67 -9.08 -1.39
CA CYS A 92 0.05 -8.05 -2.13
C CYS A 92 -0.72 -6.72 -2.14
N GLY A 93 -2.04 -6.74 -2.30
CA GLY A 93 -2.87 -5.52 -2.17
C GLY A 93 -2.76 -4.90 -0.78
N TYR A 94 -2.74 -5.73 0.27
CA TYR A 94 -2.53 -5.26 1.65
C TYR A 94 -1.11 -4.69 1.85
N ALA A 95 -0.07 -5.38 1.39
CA ALA A 95 1.30 -4.86 1.48
C ALA A 95 1.45 -3.52 0.73
N LEU A 96 0.85 -3.40 -0.45
CA LEU A 96 0.83 -2.14 -1.19
C LEU A 96 0.06 -1.04 -0.45
N GLN A 97 -1.01 -1.37 0.29
CA GLN A 97 -1.70 -0.43 1.16
C GLN A 97 -0.76 0.13 2.23
N LEU A 98 0.04 -0.74 2.88
CA LEU A 98 0.99 -0.31 3.90
C LEU A 98 2.06 0.62 3.30
N ALA A 99 2.58 0.30 2.11
CA ALA A 99 3.50 1.18 1.39
C ALA A 99 2.85 2.53 1.00
N TYR A 100 1.56 2.52 0.65
CA TYR A 100 0.78 3.72 0.33
C TYR A 100 0.59 4.64 1.54
N GLU A 101 0.24 4.07 2.70
CA GLU A 101 0.10 4.82 3.95
C GLU A 101 1.44 5.40 4.42
N GLU A 102 2.49 4.60 4.34
CA GLU A 102 3.84 5.05 4.70
C GLU A 102 4.36 6.14 3.74
N MET A 103 4.00 6.07 2.45
CA MET A 103 4.30 7.12 1.47
C MET A 103 3.59 8.43 1.82
N LYS A 104 2.30 8.36 2.17
CA LYS A 104 1.56 9.53 2.62
C LYS A 104 2.18 10.11 3.89
N ARG A 105 2.60 9.27 4.84
CA ARG A 105 3.24 9.72 6.08
C ARG A 105 4.57 10.46 5.81
N GLN A 106 5.42 9.92 4.95
CA GLN A 106 6.72 10.54 4.63
C GLN A 106 6.60 11.80 3.74
N CYS A 107 5.54 11.91 2.94
CA CYS A 107 5.33 13.04 2.04
C CYS A 107 4.28 14.05 2.54
N SER A 108 3.71 13.86 3.74
CA SER A 108 2.85 14.87 4.35
C SER A 108 3.71 16.05 4.80
N PRO A 109 3.34 17.31 4.52
CA PRO A 109 4.03 18.47 5.06
C PRO A 109 3.92 18.46 6.60
N SER A 110 5.07 18.65 7.27
CA SER A 110 5.14 18.92 8.70
C SER A 110 4.51 20.25 9.07
#